data_AF-A0A938MTT0-F1
#
_entry.id   AF-A0A938MTT0-F1
#
_cell.length_a   1.000
_cell.length_b   1.000
_cell.length_c   1.000
_cell.angle_alpha   90.00
_cell.angle_beta   90.00
_cell.angle_gamma   90.00
#
_symmetry.space_group_name_H-M   'P 1'
#
loop_
_entity.id
_entity.type
_entity.pdbx_description
1 polymer ?
#
loop_
_entity_poly.entity_id
_entity_poly.type
_entity_poly.pdbx_seq_one_letter_code
_entity_poly.pdbx_strand_id
1 'polypeptide(L)'
;MFAAAIVAGGVLLTLPISASGTRIGFVDALFTATSAVCVTGLTVRDTAKEFSTFGHIVILTLTQLGGLGITTLSTALFLFFGQRASLSTHDVVESSFRARPEGKLKPLLIQVFVWTVAIEAVGAAILLPTELRRLPPLQAVWMASFHSVSAFCNAGFSLRSDNLMSEVKRARVAPAAESSLRFLSSPEW
;
A
#
# COMPACT_ATOMS: atom_id res chain seq x y z
N MET A 1 -2.68 -20.23 -2.97
CA MET A 1 -2.85 -19.16 -1.96
C MET A 1 -3.56 -17.95 -2.55
N PHE A 2 -3.01 -17.30 -3.58
CA PHE A 2 -3.59 -16.08 -4.18
C PHE A 2 -5.03 -16.24 -4.68
N ALA A 3 -5.36 -17.29 -5.44
CA ALA A 3 -6.72 -17.53 -5.91
C ALA A 3 -7.74 -17.67 -4.75
N ALA A 4 -7.36 -18.33 -3.67
CA ALA A 4 -8.22 -18.46 -2.49
C ALA A 4 -8.43 -17.09 -1.79
N ALA A 5 -7.38 -16.28 -1.67
CA ALA A 5 -7.49 -14.92 -1.14
C ALA A 5 -8.39 -14.03 -2.03
N ILE A 6 -8.29 -14.16 -3.35
CA ILE A 6 -9.13 -13.43 -4.32
C ILE A 6 -10.59 -13.84 -4.20
N VAL A 7 -10.88 -15.14 -4.18
CA VAL A 7 -12.26 -15.64 -4.06
C VAL A 7 -12.85 -15.26 -2.71
N ALA A 8 -12.10 -15.45 -1.61
CA ALA A 8 -12.54 -15.04 -0.29
C ALA A 8 -12.78 -13.52 -0.24
N GLY A 9 -11.85 -12.72 -0.75
CA GLY A 9 -11.97 -11.27 -0.85
C GLY A 9 -13.18 -10.83 -1.67
N GLY A 10 -13.43 -11.46 -2.82
CA GLY A 10 -14.60 -11.20 -3.66
C GLY A 10 -15.92 -11.51 -2.95
N VAL A 11 -15.99 -12.64 -2.23
CA VAL A 11 -17.16 -12.98 -1.39
C VAL A 11 -17.34 -11.94 -0.28
N LEU A 12 -16.27 -11.57 0.43
CA LEU A 12 -16.35 -10.54 1.48
C LEU A 12 -16.82 -9.20 0.92
N LEU A 13 -16.31 -8.76 -0.23
CA LEU A 13 -16.68 -7.49 -0.85
C LEU A 13 -18.10 -7.50 -1.44
N THR A 14 -18.68 -8.67 -1.70
CA THR A 14 -20.08 -8.80 -2.17
C THR A 14 -21.08 -8.70 -1.01
N LEU A 15 -20.63 -8.85 0.24
CA LEU A 15 -21.52 -8.71 1.41
C LEU A 15 -22.11 -7.30 1.47
N PRO A 16 -23.37 -7.16 1.92
CA PRO A 16 -24.04 -5.86 2.00
C PRO A 16 -23.34 -4.90 2.97
N ILE A 17 -22.63 -5.40 3.98
CA ILE A 17 -21.82 -4.58 4.90
C ILE A 17 -20.64 -3.89 4.20
N SER A 18 -20.15 -4.44 3.08
CA SER A 18 -19.05 -3.88 2.28
C SER A 18 -19.48 -2.73 1.38
N ALA A 19 -20.78 -2.61 1.12
CA ALA A 19 -21.35 -1.61 0.23
C ALA A 19 -21.79 -0.35 0.99
N SER A 20 -21.44 0.82 0.48
CA SER A 20 -21.93 2.11 0.97
C SER A 20 -23.14 2.56 0.15
N GLY A 21 -24.26 1.85 0.30
CA GLY A 21 -25.54 2.15 -0.35
C GLY A 21 -25.92 1.15 -1.45
N THR A 22 -25.20 1.15 -2.57
CA THR A 22 -25.51 0.28 -3.72
C THR A 22 -24.80 -1.07 -3.60
N ARG A 23 -25.54 -2.17 -3.78
CA ARG A 23 -24.92 -3.51 -3.77
C ARG A 23 -23.85 -3.62 -4.86
N ILE A 24 -22.71 -4.17 -4.48
CA ILE A 24 -21.61 -4.45 -5.40
C ILE A 24 -21.86 -5.83 -6.02
N GLY A 25 -21.81 -5.91 -7.36
CA GLY A 25 -21.95 -7.17 -8.07
C GLY A 25 -20.78 -8.11 -7.81
N PHE A 26 -21.00 -9.42 -7.79
CA PHE A 26 -19.95 -10.40 -7.50
C PHE A 26 -18.74 -10.30 -8.46
N VAL A 27 -18.99 -10.02 -9.75
CA VAL A 27 -17.92 -9.86 -10.75
C VAL A 27 -17.08 -8.62 -10.46
N ASP A 28 -17.72 -7.48 -10.15
CA ASP A 28 -17.04 -6.23 -9.79
C ASP A 28 -16.23 -6.39 -8.50
N ALA A 29 -16.79 -7.10 -7.51
CA ALA A 29 -16.12 -7.43 -6.25
C ALA A 29 -14.91 -8.35 -6.46
N LEU A 30 -15.04 -9.39 -7.30
CA LEU A 30 -13.96 -10.32 -7.64
C LEU A 30 -12.84 -9.63 -8.41
N PHE A 31 -13.19 -8.72 -9.33
CA PHE A 31 -12.21 -7.89 -10.05
C PHE A 31 -11.45 -7.00 -9.07
N THR A 32 -12.17 -6.30 -8.19
CA THR A 32 -11.57 -5.45 -7.16
C THR A 32 -10.65 -6.25 -6.24
N ALA A 33 -11.07 -7.44 -5.80
CA ALA A 33 -10.27 -8.33 -4.98
C ALA A 33 -9.01 -8.81 -5.72
N THR A 34 -9.12 -9.16 -7.01
CA THR A 34 -7.97 -9.52 -7.86
C THR A 34 -7.00 -8.35 -7.96
N SER A 35 -7.51 -7.16 -8.23
CA SER A 35 -6.70 -5.95 -8.37
C SER A 35 -5.99 -5.57 -7.07
N ALA A 36 -6.64 -5.74 -5.92
CA ALA A 36 -6.03 -5.54 -4.61
C ALA A 36 -4.92 -6.56 -4.32
N VAL A 37 -5.18 -7.86 -4.51
CA VAL A 37 -4.21 -8.93 -4.26
C VAL A 37 -3.02 -8.86 -5.22
N CYS A 38 -3.25 -8.50 -6.48
CA CYS A 38 -2.19 -8.30 -7.48
C CYS A 38 -1.56 -6.90 -7.41
N VAL A 39 -2.07 -6.03 -6.53
CA VAL A 39 -1.50 -4.72 -6.25
C VAL A 39 -1.49 -3.82 -7.51
N THR A 40 -2.52 -3.93 -8.35
CA THR A 40 -2.61 -3.23 -9.65
C THR A 40 -3.35 -1.90 -9.61
N GLY A 41 -4.29 -1.71 -8.66
CA GLY A 41 -5.01 -0.44 -8.48
C GLY A 41 -6.13 -0.13 -9.45
N LEU A 42 -6.47 -1.08 -10.33
CA LEU A 42 -7.62 -0.96 -11.21
C LEU A 42 -8.92 -1.19 -10.44
N THR A 43 -9.88 -0.29 -10.65
CA THR A 43 -11.19 -0.33 -9.99
C THR A 43 -12.29 -0.18 -11.03
N VAL A 44 -13.30 -1.05 -10.95
CA VAL A 44 -14.50 -0.96 -11.81
C VAL A 44 -15.53 0.00 -11.20
N ARG A 45 -15.51 0.12 -9.87
CA ARG A 45 -16.37 1.00 -9.07
C ARG A 45 -15.51 1.98 -8.27
N ASP A 46 -16.04 3.17 -8.01
CA ASP A 46 -15.33 4.19 -7.23
C ASP A 46 -15.11 3.67 -5.80
N THR A 47 -13.85 3.39 -5.46
CA THR A 47 -13.49 2.81 -4.15
C THR A 47 -13.86 3.75 -3.01
N ALA A 48 -13.77 5.06 -3.23
CA ALA A 48 -14.05 6.05 -2.21
C ALA A 48 -15.55 6.15 -1.88
N LYS A 49 -16.43 5.93 -2.86
CA LYS A 49 -17.87 6.18 -2.73
C LYS A 49 -18.71 4.93 -2.54
N GLU A 50 -18.37 3.84 -3.22
CA GLU A 50 -19.23 2.65 -3.27
C GLU A 50 -18.90 1.62 -2.20
N PHE A 51 -17.71 1.67 -1.61
CA PHE A 51 -17.30 0.78 -0.53
C PHE A 51 -17.45 1.45 0.84
N SER A 52 -17.96 0.69 1.79
CA SER A 52 -18.00 1.10 3.19
C SER A 52 -16.61 0.99 3.84
N THR A 53 -16.47 1.46 5.08
CA THR A 53 -15.24 1.25 5.87
C THR A 53 -14.86 -0.22 5.98
N PHE A 54 -15.84 -1.14 6.08
CA PHE A 54 -15.56 -2.57 6.06
C PHE A 54 -14.98 -3.01 4.71
N GLY A 55 -15.55 -2.54 3.60
CA GLY A 55 -15.02 -2.79 2.26
C GLY A 55 -13.59 -2.27 2.09
N HIS A 56 -13.29 -1.07 2.60
CA HIS A 56 -11.94 -0.51 2.60
C HIS A 56 -10.97 -1.36 3.41
N ILE A 57 -11.36 -1.87 4.58
CA ILE A 57 -10.53 -2.78 5.39
C ILE A 57 -10.22 -4.06 4.61
N VAL A 58 -11.20 -4.63 3.92
CA VAL A 58 -11.00 -5.84 3.10
C VAL A 58 -10.01 -5.56 1.96
N ILE A 59 -10.20 -4.47 1.21
CA ILE A 59 -9.29 -4.06 0.12
C ILE A 59 -7.87 -3.84 0.65
N LEU A 60 -7.73 -3.15 1.78
CA LEU A 60 -6.43 -2.87 2.41
C LEU A 60 -5.74 -4.17 2.85
N THR A 61 -6.49 -5.11 3.43
CA THR A 61 -5.96 -6.41 3.85
C THR A 61 -5.49 -7.23 2.65
N LEU A 62 -6.29 -7.28 1.57
CA LEU A 62 -5.92 -7.97 0.34
C LEU A 62 -4.67 -7.36 -0.30
N THR A 63 -4.57 -6.03 -0.28
CA THR A 63 -3.40 -5.27 -0.74
C THR A 63 -2.17 -5.64 0.06
N GLN A 64 -2.26 -5.68 1.40
CA GLN A 64 -1.16 -6.07 2.27
C GLN A 64 -0.67 -7.50 1.98
N LEU A 65 -1.60 -8.43 1.85
CA LEU A 65 -1.29 -9.83 1.54
C LEU A 65 -0.61 -9.97 0.18
N GLY A 66 -1.05 -9.19 -0.81
CA GLY A 66 -0.43 -9.08 -2.13
C GLY A 66 1.00 -8.53 -2.06
N GLY A 67 1.16 -7.36 -1.44
CA GLY A 67 2.44 -6.66 -1.31
C GLY A 67 3.50 -7.49 -0.58
N LEU A 68 3.13 -8.13 0.55
CA LEU A 68 4.02 -9.04 1.27
C LEU A 68 4.38 -10.28 0.45
N GLY A 69 3.47 -10.76 -0.41
CA GLY A 69 3.74 -11.86 -1.33
C GLY A 69 4.84 -11.51 -2.34
N ILE A 70 4.77 -10.33 -2.95
CA ILE A 70 5.75 -9.86 -3.94
C ILE A 70 7.12 -9.63 -3.29
N THR A 71 7.18 -9.00 -2.11
CA THR A 71 8.45 -8.74 -1.41
C THR A 71 9.13 -10.04 -0.94
N THR A 72 8.34 -11.01 -0.46
CA THR A 72 8.83 -12.34 -0.09
C THR A 72 9.39 -13.09 -1.29
N LEU A 73 8.66 -13.12 -2.41
CA LEU A 73 9.12 -13.78 -3.64
C LEU A 73 10.40 -13.13 -4.17
N SER A 74 10.47 -11.80 -4.17
CA SER A 74 11.65 -11.06 -4.61
C SER A 74 12.87 -11.39 -3.76
N THR A 75 12.71 -11.45 -2.43
CA THR A 75 13.80 -11.83 -1.51
C THR A 75 14.25 -13.27 -1.73
N ALA A 76 13.30 -14.19 -1.92
CA ALA A 76 13.62 -15.60 -2.21
C ALA A 76 14.38 -15.76 -3.53
N LEU A 77 13.96 -15.06 -4.59
CA LEU A 77 14.66 -15.04 -5.88
C LEU A 77 16.05 -14.43 -5.75
N PHE A 78 16.19 -13.31 -5.03
CA PHE A 78 17.48 -12.68 -4.78
C PHE A 78 18.45 -13.62 -4.06
N LEU A 79 17.98 -14.32 -3.03
CA LEU A 79 18.78 -15.34 -2.34
C LEU A 79 19.17 -16.50 -3.28
N PHE A 80 18.23 -16.97 -4.09
CA PHE A 80 18.48 -18.06 -5.04
C PHE A 80 19.53 -17.71 -6.10
N PHE A 81 19.47 -16.49 -6.67
CA PHE A 81 20.45 -16.02 -7.65
C PHE A 81 21.78 -15.61 -7.00
N GLY A 82 21.75 -14.98 -5.81
CA GLY A 82 22.95 -14.59 -5.06
C GLY A 82 23.77 -15.77 -4.57
N GLN A 83 23.12 -16.89 -4.20
CA GLN A 83 23.81 -18.14 -3.87
C GLN A 83 24.54 -18.75 -5.08
N ARG A 84 23.98 -18.63 -6.30
CA ARG A 84 24.66 -19.13 -7.52
C ARG A 84 25.92 -18.34 -7.88
N ALA A 85 25.95 -17.03 -7.61
CA ALA A 85 27.14 -16.21 -7.81
C ALA A 85 28.25 -16.49 -6.78
N SER A 86 27.89 -16.81 -5.54
CA SER A 86 28.85 -17.12 -4.46
C SER A 86 29.50 -18.50 -4.59
N LEU A 87 28.90 -19.44 -5.33
CA LEU A 87 29.44 -20.79 -5.52
C LEU A 87 30.52 -20.88 -6.62
N SER A 88 30.80 -19.77 -7.32
CA SER A 88 31.77 -19.74 -8.42
C SER A 88 33.16 -19.20 -8.01
N THR A 89 33.39 -18.88 -6.74
CA THR A 89 34.67 -18.28 -6.30
C THR A 89 35.16 -18.89 -4.97
N HIS A 90 35.89 -20.00 -5.08
CA HIS A 90 37.05 -20.40 -4.25
C HIS A 90 36.96 -20.34 -2.70
N ASP A 91 36.84 -21.51 -2.06
CA ASP A 91 37.78 -22.09 -1.08
C ASP A 91 38.45 -21.24 0.04
N VAL A 92 37.76 -20.35 0.76
CA VAL A 92 38.36 -19.73 1.99
C VAL A 92 37.47 -19.71 3.24
N VAL A 93 36.25 -20.25 3.23
CA VAL A 93 35.35 -20.13 4.41
C VAL A 93 34.76 -21.46 4.86
N GLU A 94 35.54 -22.54 4.83
CA GLU A 94 35.06 -23.85 5.30
C GLU A 94 34.81 -23.93 6.82
N SER A 95 35.22 -22.91 7.60
CA SER A 95 35.04 -22.87 9.06
C SER A 95 33.98 -21.87 9.58
N SER A 96 33.53 -20.89 8.79
CA SER A 96 32.41 -20.00 9.18
C SER A 96 31.07 -20.36 8.52
N PHE A 97 31.08 -21.21 7.49
CA PHE A 97 29.88 -21.66 6.76
C PHE A 97 29.17 -22.87 7.38
N ARG A 98 29.59 -23.35 8.56
CA ARG A 98 28.81 -24.33 9.35
C ARG A 98 27.57 -23.74 10.00
N ALA A 99 27.27 -22.46 9.79
CA ALA A 99 25.87 -22.03 9.79
C ALA A 99 25.22 -22.56 8.51
N ARG A 100 24.80 -23.83 8.51
CA ARG A 100 23.66 -24.23 7.69
C ARG A 100 22.64 -23.10 7.85
N PRO A 101 22.14 -22.44 6.78
CA PRO A 101 20.94 -21.64 6.91
C PRO A 101 19.82 -22.65 7.16
N GLU A 102 19.72 -23.13 8.41
CA GLU A 102 18.63 -23.98 8.85
C GLU A 102 17.36 -23.13 8.78
N GLY A 103 16.71 -23.13 7.61
CA GLY A 103 15.27 -22.96 7.50
C GLY A 103 14.66 -21.76 8.24
N LYS A 104 15.39 -20.67 8.45
CA LYS A 104 14.89 -19.49 9.17
C LYS A 104 14.02 -18.60 8.26
N LEU A 105 13.13 -19.23 7.48
CA LEU A 105 12.12 -18.55 6.68
C LEU A 105 11.17 -17.75 7.58
N LYS A 106 10.79 -18.30 8.73
CA LYS A 106 9.88 -17.66 9.68
C LYS A 106 10.41 -16.31 10.22
N PRO A 107 11.62 -16.19 10.79
CA PRO A 107 12.13 -14.90 11.26
C PRO A 107 12.40 -13.92 10.11
N LEU A 108 12.73 -14.39 8.90
CA LEU A 108 12.82 -13.52 7.71
C LEU A 108 11.45 -12.91 7.37
N LEU A 109 10.39 -13.73 7.35
CA LEU A 109 9.02 -13.26 7.10
C LEU A 109 8.56 -12.26 8.16
N ILE A 110 8.84 -12.54 9.45
CA ILE A 110 8.53 -11.62 10.55
C ILE A 110 9.30 -10.31 10.39
N GLN A 111 10.57 -10.38 10.04
CA GLN A 111 11.40 -9.19 9.84
C GLN A 111 10.87 -8.33 8.68
N VAL A 112 10.54 -8.94 7.54
CA VAL A 112 9.94 -8.23 6.40
C VAL A 112 8.63 -7.57 6.81
N PHE A 113 7.76 -8.31 7.51
CA PHE A 113 6.49 -7.78 8.00
C PHE A 113 6.68 -6.59 8.95
N VAL A 114 7.60 -6.67 9.92
CA VAL A 114 7.88 -5.58 10.87
C VAL A 114 8.41 -4.35 10.14
N TRP A 115 9.33 -4.52 9.19
CA TRP A 115 9.85 -3.40 8.40
C TRP A 115 8.78 -2.77 7.53
N THR A 116 7.92 -3.58 6.90
CA THR A 116 6.77 -3.09 6.13
C THR A 116 5.86 -2.22 6.99
N VAL A 117 5.39 -2.73 8.13
CA VAL A 117 4.50 -1.98 9.02
C VAL A 117 5.18 -0.72 9.57
N ALA A 118 6.48 -0.78 9.86
CA ALA A 118 7.24 0.38 10.32
C ALA A 118 7.31 1.49 9.25
N ILE A 119 7.59 1.15 8.00
CA ILE A 119 7.65 2.12 6.89
C ILE A 119 6.25 2.68 6.61
N GLU A 120 5.22 1.84 6.63
CA GLU A 120 3.83 2.26 6.48
C GLU A 120 3.39 3.22 7.60
N ALA A 121 3.80 2.97 8.84
CA ALA A 121 3.52 3.86 9.97
C ALA A 121 4.21 5.22 9.80
N VAL A 122 5.47 5.23 9.34
CA VAL A 122 6.20 6.47 9.02
C VAL A 122 5.51 7.24 7.90
N GLY A 123 5.13 6.57 6.80
CA GLY A 123 4.40 7.19 5.70
C GLY A 123 3.05 7.76 6.14
N ALA A 124 2.32 7.06 7.01
CA ALA A 124 1.05 7.53 7.55
C ALA A 124 1.27 8.75 8.46
N ALA A 125 2.31 8.75 9.30
CA ALA A 125 2.66 9.88 10.14
C ALA A 125 3.05 11.12 9.33
N ILE A 126 3.70 10.95 8.17
CA ILE A 126 4.03 12.05 7.25
C ILE A 126 2.77 12.62 6.59
N LEU A 127 1.82 11.76 6.20
CA LEU A 127 0.57 12.18 5.54
C LEU A 127 -0.44 12.80 6.52
N LEU A 128 -0.45 12.36 7.78
CA LEU A 128 -1.46 12.72 8.77
C LEU A 128 -1.65 14.23 9.00
N PRO A 129 -0.60 15.08 9.12
CA PRO A 129 -0.78 16.52 9.29
C PRO A 129 -1.55 17.18 8.14
N THR A 130 -1.36 16.68 6.92
CA THR A 130 -2.06 17.18 5.73
C THR A 130 -3.53 16.81 5.76
N GLU A 131 -3.87 15.61 6.20
CA GLU A 131 -5.25 15.13 6.30
C GLU A 131 -5.99 15.72 7.50
N LEU A 132 -5.32 15.96 8.64
CA LEU A 132 -5.90 16.62 9.82
C LEU A 132 -6.37 18.05 9.55
N ARG A 133 -5.79 18.73 8.56
CA ARG A 133 -6.24 20.06 8.14
C ARG A 133 -7.57 20.05 7.38
N ARG A 134 -8.04 18.88 6.95
CA ARG A 134 -9.17 18.72 6.02
C ARG A 134 -10.30 17.85 6.57
N LEU A 135 -9.96 16.88 7.41
CA LEU A 135 -10.85 15.83 7.87
C LEU A 135 -10.87 15.76 9.40
N PRO A 136 -11.97 15.27 10.00
CA PRO A 136 -12.01 14.92 11.42
C PRO A 136 -10.88 13.95 11.79
N PRO A 137 -10.34 13.99 13.03
CA PRO A 137 -9.16 13.23 13.41
C PRO A 137 -9.19 11.74 13.08
N LEU A 138 -10.31 11.07 13.36
CA LEU A 138 -10.47 9.65 13.08
C LEU A 138 -10.42 9.33 11.57
N GLN A 139 -11.06 10.15 10.75
CA GLN A 139 -11.05 9.99 9.30
C GLN A 139 -9.69 10.34 8.70
N ALA A 140 -9.00 11.35 9.25
CA ALA A 140 -7.65 11.71 8.83
C ALA A 140 -6.65 10.57 9.08
N VAL A 141 -6.71 9.92 10.25
CA VAL A 141 -5.88 8.75 10.57
C VAL A 141 -6.17 7.60 9.60
N TRP A 142 -7.45 7.31 9.33
CA TRP A 142 -7.82 6.28 8.36
C TRP A 142 -7.31 6.59 6.95
N MET A 143 -7.53 7.83 6.49
CA MET A 143 -7.11 8.31 5.17
C MET A 143 -5.59 8.23 4.98
N ALA A 144 -4.82 8.68 5.98
CA ALA A 144 -3.37 8.66 5.96
C ALA A 144 -2.82 7.23 6.00
N SER A 145 -3.40 6.35 6.83
CA SER A 145 -2.98 4.95 6.95
C SER A 145 -3.24 4.17 5.65
N PHE A 146 -4.44 4.31 5.08
CA PHE A 146 -4.81 3.64 3.84
C PHE A 146 -3.89 4.05 2.68
N HIS A 147 -3.65 5.35 2.51
CA HIS A 147 -2.80 5.85 1.43
C HIS A 147 -1.33 5.48 1.63
N SER A 148 -0.84 5.42 2.88
CA SER A 148 0.52 4.98 3.18
C SER A 148 0.74 3.52 2.77
N VAL A 149 -0.17 2.62 3.19
CA VAL A 149 -0.11 1.20 2.82
C VAL A 149 -0.24 1.01 1.30
N SER A 150 -1.20 1.70 0.68
CA SER A 150 -1.38 1.65 -0.78
C SER A 150 -0.13 2.14 -1.52
N ALA A 151 0.51 3.22 -1.06
CA ALA A 151 1.74 3.74 -1.63
C ALA A 151 2.92 2.77 -1.43
N PHE A 152 3.11 2.23 -0.22
CA PHE A 152 4.20 1.30 0.08
C PHE A 152 4.08 0.00 -0.74
N CYS A 153 2.86 -0.54 -0.83
CA CYS A 153 2.60 -1.71 -1.63
C CYS A 153 2.65 -1.42 -3.15
N ASN A 154 2.60 -0.16 -3.58
CA ASN A 154 2.38 0.27 -4.98
C ASN A 154 1.00 -0.14 -5.54
N ALA A 155 0.00 -0.17 -4.66
CA ALA A 155 -1.32 -0.71 -4.95
C ALA A 155 -2.19 0.18 -5.83
N GLY A 156 -1.94 1.49 -5.88
CA GLY A 156 -2.71 2.41 -6.73
C GLY A 156 -4.17 2.63 -6.32
N PHE A 157 -4.63 2.05 -5.20
CA PHE A 157 -5.95 2.34 -4.62
C PHE A 157 -5.93 3.66 -3.86
N SER A 158 -7.02 4.43 -3.99
CA SER A 158 -7.20 5.68 -3.26
C SER A 158 -8.61 5.76 -2.68
N LEU A 159 -8.71 6.33 -1.47
CA LEU A 159 -9.99 6.71 -0.85
C LEU A 159 -10.46 8.10 -1.28
N ARG A 160 -9.83 8.64 -2.32
CA ARG A 160 -10.19 9.90 -2.97
C ARG A 160 -10.68 9.58 -4.38
N SER A 161 -11.85 10.12 -4.75
CA SER A 161 -12.47 9.82 -6.04
C SER A 161 -11.65 10.29 -7.25
N ASP A 162 -10.67 11.16 -7.05
CA ASP A 162 -9.77 11.69 -8.07
C ASP A 162 -8.38 11.03 -8.06
N ASN A 163 -8.20 9.93 -7.31
CA ASN A 163 -6.93 9.20 -7.21
C ASN A 163 -5.72 10.11 -6.93
N LEU A 164 -5.89 11.11 -6.03
CA LEU A 164 -4.89 12.11 -5.63
C LEU A 164 -4.55 13.19 -6.68
N MET A 165 -5.21 13.25 -7.84
CA MET A 165 -4.91 14.23 -8.88
C MET A 165 -5.08 15.69 -8.43
N SER A 166 -6.01 15.96 -7.50
CA SER A 166 -6.17 17.29 -6.88
C SER A 166 -4.97 17.70 -6.03
N GLU A 167 -4.23 16.75 -5.46
CA GLU A 167 -3.02 17.06 -4.68
C GLU A 167 -1.88 17.52 -5.59
N VAL A 168 -1.74 16.93 -6.78
CA VAL A 168 -0.75 17.37 -7.79
C VAL A 168 -1.03 18.79 -8.25
N LYS A 169 -2.31 19.11 -8.52
CA LYS A 169 -2.72 20.48 -8.87
C LYS A 169 -2.39 21.45 -7.72
N ARG A 170 -2.66 21.08 -6.48
CA ARG A 170 -2.43 21.93 -5.30
C ARG A 170 -0.93 22.14 -5.04
N ALA A 171 -0.12 21.09 -5.14
CA ALA A 171 1.33 21.17 -4.99
C ALA A 171 1.98 22.07 -6.06
N ARG A 172 1.43 22.11 -7.29
CA ARG A 172 1.88 23.04 -8.33
C ARG A 172 1.46 24.49 -8.08
N VAL A 173 0.26 24.72 -7.55
CA VAL A 173 -0.31 26.07 -7.40
C VAL A 173 0.12 26.74 -6.09
N ALA A 174 0.35 25.98 -5.01
CA ALA A 174 0.76 26.49 -3.70
C ALA A 174 2.02 27.39 -3.75
N PRO A 175 3.14 26.99 -4.40
CA PRO A 175 4.33 27.85 -4.48
C PRO A 175 4.11 29.08 -5.36
N ALA A 176 3.25 28.99 -6.39
CA ALA A 176 2.90 30.15 -7.23
C ALA A 176 2.09 31.18 -6.44
N ALA A 177 1.11 30.75 -5.65
CA ALA A 177 0.30 31.62 -4.81
C ALA A 177 1.11 32.28 -3.68
N GLU A 178 2.03 31.54 -3.03
CA GLU A 178 2.93 32.11 -2.02
C GLU A 178 3.90 33.13 -2.61
N SER A 179 4.38 32.92 -3.85
CA SER A 179 5.25 33.90 -4.53
C SER A 179 4.51 35.20 -4.89
N SER A 180 3.26 35.11 -5.33
CA SER A 180 2.43 36.29 -5.65
C SER A 180 1.98 37.04 -4.39
N LEU A 181 1.70 36.34 -3.30
CA LEU A 181 1.36 36.96 -2.01
C LEU A 181 2.57 37.66 -1.38
N ARG A 182 3.78 37.09 -1.52
CA ARG A 182 5.02 37.76 -1.09
C ARG A 182 5.31 39.05 -1.88
N PHE A 183 4.99 39.07 -3.17
CA PHE A 183 5.12 40.25 -4.04
C PHE A 183 4.10 41.36 -3.72
N LEU A 184 2.93 41.01 -3.20
CA LEU A 184 1.91 41.98 -2.78
C LEU A 184 2.09 42.46 -1.33
N SER A 185 2.83 41.71 -0.52
CA SER A 185 3.16 42.06 0.87
C SER A 185 4.49 42.80 1.04
N SER A 186 5.29 42.97 -0.03
CA SER A 186 6.49 43.80 0.01
C SER A 186 6.07 45.28 -0.01
N PRO A 187 6.35 46.06 1.06
CA PRO A 187 6.05 47.48 1.08
C PRO A 187 7.05 48.20 0.18
N GLU A 188 6.65 48.41 -1.09
CA GLU A 188 7.33 49.31 -2.01
C GLU A 188 6.53 50.61 -2.16
N TRP A 189 6.27 51.27 -1.03
CA TRP A 189 6.22 52.74 -0.84
C TRP A 189 6.11 53.06 0.65
#